data_AF-A0A136N6H7-F1
#
_entry.id   AF-A0A136N6H7-F1
#
_cell.length_a   1.000
_cell.length_b   1.000
_cell.length_c   1.000
_cell.angle_alpha   90.00
_cell.angle_beta   90.00
_cell.angle_gamma   90.00
#
_symmetry.space_group_name_H-M   'P 1'
#
loop_
_entity.id
_entity.type
_entity.pdbx_description
1 polymer ?
#
loop_
_entity_poly.entity_id
_entity_poly.type
_entity_poly.pdbx_seq_one_letter_code
_entity_poly.pdbx_strand_id
1 'polypeptide(L)'
;KMEYSVLSTDYYRNRFRLVETLYKFYTRRSNYVKGADTLYPMAIYNTCSMFASFKQDIAGIDYMQGQVNRKPEVNITNALYKNLDINKFLKEIEGLEKEHYEYIQMQAGLIRLYTEPGDMDNYQNMREFIFGNIEKFSNAERWLLSSALFTFILNKYISSSSSALLAEIAELRKTQLKYVEFDKGGLGPMQSGVFRNIIELFVVLGDIDYAAEVIEKFVPQLEASKRTACKAYALALIEESRGNNEKVLQLIKNVDFNDPQAKYSVKMVALVAYYALGYIEEGLSSCDAMKHFIKDTKEFSAPMKQHLLERASVIEKLFKIKANPEKYSAADIEEFEQSNKIHFAARREWFLAKTAELKKLVR
;
A
#
# COMPACT_ATOMS: atom_id res chain seq x y z
N LYS A 1 -19.95 -19.10 5.12
CA LYS A 1 -19.72 -18.01 4.13
C LYS A 1 -20.58 -16.85 4.59
N MET A 2 -20.09 -15.60 4.62
CA MET A 2 -21.04 -14.49 4.81
C MET A 2 -22.04 -14.51 3.66
N GLU A 3 -23.33 -14.29 3.94
CA GLU A 3 -24.38 -14.32 2.91
C GLU A 3 -24.35 -13.08 1.98
N TYR A 4 -23.51 -12.10 2.30
CA TYR A 4 -23.43 -10.78 1.69
C TYR A 4 -21.97 -10.38 1.48
N SER A 5 -21.75 -9.59 0.42
CA SER A 5 -20.42 -9.10 0.10
C SER A 5 -20.12 -7.76 0.79
N VAL A 6 -18.94 -7.65 1.39
CA VAL A 6 -18.35 -6.43 1.95
C VAL A 6 -17.85 -5.46 0.88
N LEU A 7 -17.50 -6.01 -0.28
CA LEU A 7 -17.08 -5.27 -1.47
C LEU A 7 -18.26 -4.60 -2.17
N SER A 8 -19.33 -5.36 -2.35
CA SER A 8 -20.42 -4.97 -3.22
C SER A 8 -21.45 -4.16 -2.44
N THR A 9 -21.59 -2.89 -2.83
CA THR A 9 -22.81 -2.14 -2.53
C THR A 9 -24.03 -2.81 -3.14
N ASP A 10 -23.86 -3.66 -4.17
CA ASP A 10 -24.94 -4.25 -4.95
C ASP A 10 -25.78 -5.23 -4.15
N TYR A 11 -25.27 -5.95 -3.15
CA TYR A 11 -26.14 -6.85 -2.37
C TYR A 11 -27.26 -6.05 -1.68
N TYR A 12 -26.90 -5.12 -0.80
CA TYR A 12 -27.87 -4.31 -0.08
C TYR A 12 -28.61 -3.33 -1.00
N ARG A 13 -27.96 -2.80 -2.05
CA ARG A 13 -28.60 -1.95 -3.05
C ARG A 13 -29.62 -2.71 -3.89
N ASN A 14 -29.36 -3.96 -4.29
CA ASN A 14 -30.31 -4.78 -5.04
C ASN A 14 -31.45 -5.25 -4.13
N ARG A 15 -31.17 -5.62 -2.89
CA ARG A 15 -32.20 -5.93 -1.89
C ARG A 15 -33.10 -4.71 -1.63
N PHE A 16 -32.52 -3.52 -1.48
CA PHE A 16 -33.26 -2.27 -1.40
C PHE A 16 -34.16 -2.07 -2.62
N ARG A 17 -33.63 -2.15 -3.85
CA ARG A 17 -34.41 -1.99 -5.10
C ARG A 17 -35.55 -3.01 -5.22
N LEU A 18 -35.31 -4.25 -4.82
CA LEU A 18 -36.33 -5.31 -4.81
C LEU A 18 -37.47 -4.96 -3.85
N VAL A 19 -37.14 -4.60 -2.60
CA VAL A 19 -38.14 -4.24 -1.58
C VAL A 19 -38.88 -2.96 -1.95
N GLU A 20 -38.19 -1.98 -2.53
CA GLU A 20 -38.82 -0.75 -3.07
C GLU A 20 -39.82 -1.08 -4.19
N THR A 21 -39.48 -2.03 -5.07
CA THR A 21 -40.38 -2.50 -6.13
C THR A 21 -41.61 -3.21 -5.56
N LEU A 22 -41.43 -4.03 -4.52
CA LEU A 22 -42.54 -4.68 -3.81
C LEU A 22 -43.45 -3.68 -3.11
N TYR A 23 -42.88 -2.67 -2.45
CA TYR A 23 -43.63 -1.57 -1.86
C TYR A 23 -44.53 -0.86 -2.89
N LYS A 24 -43.94 -0.48 -4.02
CA LYS A 24 -44.66 0.15 -5.15
C LYS A 24 -45.75 -0.78 -5.71
N PHE A 25 -45.47 -2.08 -5.82
CA PHE A 25 -46.42 -3.08 -6.30
C PHE A 25 -47.65 -3.20 -5.39
N TYR A 26 -47.45 -3.25 -4.07
CA TYR A 26 -48.54 -3.40 -3.10
C TYR A 26 -49.37 -2.13 -2.96
N THR A 27 -48.72 -0.97 -2.86
CA THR A 27 -49.40 0.34 -2.75
C THR A 27 -50.23 0.66 -3.99
N ARG A 28 -49.74 0.35 -5.20
CA ARG A 28 -50.52 0.49 -6.44
C ARG A 28 -51.76 -0.41 -6.51
N ARG A 29 -51.81 -1.47 -5.71
CA ARG A 29 -52.97 -2.36 -5.56
C ARG A 29 -53.77 -2.09 -4.29
N SER A 30 -53.55 -0.95 -3.64
CA SER A 30 -54.20 -0.58 -2.37
C SER A 30 -53.99 -1.59 -1.24
N ASN A 31 -52.95 -2.44 -1.32
CA ASN A 31 -52.60 -3.38 -0.27
C ASN A 31 -51.59 -2.73 0.69
N TYR A 32 -52.07 -1.78 1.48
CA TYR A 32 -51.21 -0.95 2.34
C TYR A 32 -50.56 -1.72 3.49
N VAL A 33 -51.18 -2.80 3.98
CA VAL A 33 -50.58 -3.66 5.03
C VAL A 33 -49.32 -4.32 4.50
N LYS A 34 -49.40 -5.03 3.35
CA LYS A 34 -48.20 -5.62 2.73
C LYS A 34 -47.19 -4.55 2.29
N GLY A 35 -47.66 -3.36 1.92
CA GLY A 35 -46.79 -2.21 1.69
C GLY A 35 -46.01 -1.83 2.95
N ALA A 36 -46.68 -1.67 4.09
CA ALA A 36 -46.05 -1.31 5.35
C ALA A 36 -44.99 -2.33 5.79
N ASP A 37 -45.26 -3.62 5.60
CA ASP A 37 -44.33 -4.72 5.93
C ASP A 37 -42.99 -4.62 5.19
N THR A 38 -42.95 -3.93 4.05
CA THR A 38 -41.72 -3.72 3.28
C THR A 38 -40.87 -2.55 3.76
N LEU A 39 -41.44 -1.59 4.51
CA LEU A 39 -40.74 -0.36 4.89
C LEU A 39 -39.55 -0.62 5.82
N TYR A 40 -39.70 -1.53 6.79
CA TYR A 40 -38.63 -1.82 7.74
C TYR A 40 -37.41 -2.50 7.08
N PRO A 41 -37.56 -3.59 6.29
CA PRO A 41 -36.45 -4.12 5.51
C PRO A 41 -35.85 -3.12 4.53
N MET A 42 -36.69 -2.28 3.91
CA MET A 42 -36.23 -1.23 2.99
C MET A 42 -35.29 -0.23 3.69
N ALA A 43 -35.65 0.21 4.91
CA ALA A 43 -34.82 1.11 5.70
C ALA A 43 -33.48 0.49 6.07
N ILE A 44 -33.46 -0.78 6.50
CA ILE A 44 -32.23 -1.51 6.83
C ILE A 44 -31.31 -1.61 5.62
N TYR A 45 -31.85 -2.06 4.47
CA TYR A 45 -31.04 -2.27 3.27
C TYR A 45 -30.51 -0.95 2.69
N ASN A 46 -31.31 0.13 2.76
CA ASN A 46 -30.84 1.46 2.37
C ASN A 46 -29.69 1.93 3.27
N THR A 47 -29.83 1.80 4.59
CA THR A 47 -28.79 2.17 5.56
C THR A 47 -27.49 1.41 5.33
N CYS A 48 -27.56 0.09 5.14
CA CYS A 48 -26.38 -0.72 4.81
C CYS A 48 -25.72 -0.25 3.50
N SER A 49 -26.52 0.00 2.45
CA SER A 49 -26.01 0.52 1.18
C SER A 49 -25.35 1.89 1.32
N MET A 50 -25.89 2.77 2.18
CA MET A 50 -25.32 4.10 2.44
C MET A 50 -23.94 4.01 3.08
N PHE A 51 -23.76 3.22 4.15
CA PHE A 51 -22.45 3.05 4.81
C PHE A 51 -21.38 2.48 3.86
N ALA A 52 -21.76 1.50 3.05
CA ALA A 52 -20.84 0.93 2.06
C ALA A 52 -20.45 1.94 0.97
N SER A 53 -21.39 2.81 0.56
CA SER A 53 -21.12 3.90 -0.39
C SER A 53 -20.21 4.96 0.24
N PHE A 54 -20.43 5.34 1.51
CA PHE A 54 -19.54 6.26 2.23
C PHE A 54 -18.11 5.75 2.29
N LYS A 55 -17.92 4.48 2.63
CA LYS A 55 -16.60 3.84 2.63
C LYS A 55 -15.95 3.89 1.24
N GLN A 56 -16.69 3.59 0.18
CA GLN A 56 -16.16 3.63 -1.19
C GLN A 56 -15.75 5.06 -1.60
N ASP A 57 -16.59 6.06 -1.32
CA ASP A 57 -16.31 7.46 -1.67
C ASP A 57 -15.12 8.02 -0.87
N ILE A 58 -15.07 7.76 0.43
CA ILE A 58 -13.96 8.22 1.29
C ILE A 58 -12.64 7.57 0.84
N ALA A 59 -12.61 6.25 0.65
CA ALA A 59 -11.42 5.56 0.18
C ALA A 59 -10.99 6.01 -1.22
N GLY A 60 -11.96 6.25 -2.12
CA GLY A 60 -11.69 6.75 -3.47
C GLY A 60 -11.10 8.17 -3.47
N ILE A 61 -11.61 9.06 -2.62
CA ILE A 61 -11.08 10.41 -2.48
C ILE A 61 -9.69 10.40 -1.83
N ASP A 62 -9.48 9.58 -0.80
CA ASP A 62 -8.16 9.40 -0.17
C ASP A 62 -7.12 8.93 -1.21
N TYR A 63 -7.47 7.91 -1.99
CA TYR A 63 -6.65 7.44 -3.10
C TYR A 63 -6.33 8.54 -4.12
N MET A 64 -7.32 9.34 -4.52
CA MET A 64 -7.13 10.44 -5.46
C MET A 64 -6.21 11.54 -4.92
N GLN A 65 -6.34 11.87 -3.62
CA GLN A 65 -5.47 12.84 -2.98
C GLN A 65 -4.03 12.32 -2.90
N GLY A 66 -3.84 11.08 -2.47
CA GLY A 66 -2.52 10.48 -2.29
C GLY A 66 -1.78 10.19 -3.60
N GLN A 67 -2.49 9.77 -4.66
CA GLN A 67 -1.85 9.29 -5.90
C GLN A 67 -1.80 10.34 -7.00
N VAL A 68 -2.86 11.12 -7.20
CA VAL A 68 -2.95 12.06 -8.33
C VAL A 68 -2.87 13.53 -7.91
N ASN A 69 -2.62 13.81 -6.62
CA ASN A 69 -2.55 15.14 -6.04
C ASN A 69 -3.76 16.02 -6.43
N ARG A 70 -4.94 15.40 -6.57
CA ARG A 70 -6.20 16.10 -6.84
C ARG A 70 -7.04 16.06 -5.59
N LYS A 71 -7.16 17.21 -4.94
CA LYS A 71 -8.03 17.40 -3.78
C LYS A 71 -9.34 18.04 -4.25
N PRO A 72 -10.51 17.46 -3.93
CA PRO A 72 -11.77 18.17 -4.16
C PRO A 72 -11.82 19.41 -3.27
N GLU A 73 -12.46 20.48 -3.75
CA GLU A 73 -12.69 21.69 -2.95
C GLU A 73 -13.46 21.37 -1.67
N VAL A 74 -14.47 20.49 -1.78
CA VAL A 74 -15.24 19.98 -0.65
C VAL A 74 -15.36 18.46 -0.75
N ASN A 75 -14.94 17.75 0.30
CA ASN A 75 -15.21 16.32 0.45
C ASN A 75 -16.52 16.15 1.23
N ILE A 76 -17.64 16.08 0.51
CA ILE A 76 -19.00 16.02 1.09
C ILE A 76 -19.17 14.78 1.97
N THR A 77 -18.69 13.62 1.52
CA THR A 77 -18.84 12.36 2.27
C THR A 77 -18.08 12.39 3.59
N ASN A 78 -16.85 12.91 3.59
CA ASN A 78 -16.08 13.08 4.82
C ASN A 78 -16.69 14.14 5.74
N ALA A 79 -17.21 15.24 5.19
CA ALA A 79 -17.92 16.25 5.98
C ALA A 79 -19.16 15.66 6.66
N LEU A 80 -19.97 14.89 5.93
CA LEU A 80 -21.12 14.20 6.49
C LEU A 80 -20.70 13.21 7.59
N TYR A 81 -19.73 12.35 7.31
CA TYR A 81 -19.23 11.36 8.27
C TYR A 81 -18.76 12.00 9.58
N LYS A 82 -17.95 13.07 9.50
CA LYS A 82 -17.42 13.78 10.68
C LYS A 82 -18.50 14.43 11.56
N ASN A 83 -19.66 14.72 10.99
CA ASN A 83 -20.78 15.31 11.72
C ASN A 83 -21.82 14.27 12.18
N LEU A 84 -21.63 12.99 11.85
CA LEU A 84 -22.44 11.90 12.35
C LEU A 84 -21.78 11.30 13.60
N ASP A 85 -22.55 11.20 14.69
CA ASP A 85 -22.12 10.44 15.86
C ASP A 85 -22.34 8.94 15.61
N ILE A 86 -21.36 8.33 14.94
CA ILE A 86 -21.40 6.92 14.55
C ILE A 86 -21.48 6.00 15.77
N ASN A 87 -20.82 6.35 16.87
CA ASN A 87 -20.84 5.53 18.09
C ASN A 87 -22.24 5.53 18.73
N LYS A 88 -22.87 6.69 18.82
CA LYS A 88 -24.26 6.79 19.27
C LYS A 88 -25.21 6.03 18.34
N PHE A 89 -25.04 6.19 17.02
CA PHE A 89 -25.84 5.47 16.04
C PHE A 89 -25.71 3.94 16.18
N LEU A 90 -24.49 3.42 16.29
CA LEU A 90 -24.24 1.99 16.48
C LEU A 90 -24.89 1.47 17.77
N LYS A 91 -24.88 2.25 18.86
CA LYS A 91 -25.55 1.89 20.11
C LYS A 91 -27.07 1.82 19.97
N GLU A 92 -27.68 2.74 19.21
CA GLU A 92 -29.14 2.76 18.98
C GLU A 92 -29.62 1.58 18.14
N ILE A 93 -28.76 1.01 17.28
CA ILE A 93 -29.11 -0.12 16.41
C ILE A 93 -28.63 -1.49 16.93
N GLU A 94 -28.17 -1.59 18.18
CA GLU A 94 -27.64 -2.84 18.75
C GLU A 94 -28.66 -3.99 18.75
N GLY A 95 -29.96 -3.67 18.78
CA GLY A 95 -31.05 -4.66 18.66
C GLY A 95 -31.37 -5.11 17.24
N LEU A 96 -30.68 -4.59 16.22
CA LEU A 96 -30.86 -5.02 14.83
C LEU A 96 -30.41 -6.48 14.64
N GLU A 97 -30.97 -7.15 13.63
CA GLU A 97 -30.49 -8.47 13.23
C GLU A 97 -28.96 -8.48 13.07
N LYS A 98 -28.33 -9.47 13.71
CA LYS A 98 -26.86 -9.56 13.88
C LYS A 98 -26.10 -9.33 12.59
N GLU A 99 -26.58 -9.90 11.49
CA GLU A 99 -25.99 -9.78 10.16
C GLU A 99 -25.82 -8.32 9.72
N HIS A 100 -26.90 -7.55 9.83
CA HIS A 100 -26.96 -6.16 9.39
C HIS A 100 -26.20 -5.25 10.34
N TYR A 101 -26.27 -5.54 11.65
CA TYR A 101 -25.47 -4.85 12.66
C TYR A 101 -23.97 -5.00 12.40
N GLU A 102 -23.49 -6.25 12.27
CA GLU A 102 -22.07 -6.55 12.01
C GLU A 102 -21.60 -5.92 10.69
N TYR A 103 -22.45 -5.91 9.65
CA TYR A 103 -22.12 -5.24 8.40
C TYR A 103 -21.92 -3.73 8.60
N ILE A 104 -22.86 -3.04 9.23
CA ILE A 104 -22.77 -1.59 9.46
C ILE A 104 -21.56 -1.26 10.34
N GLN A 105 -21.36 -2.01 11.42
CA GLN A 105 -20.22 -1.83 12.33
C GLN A 105 -18.88 -1.98 11.59
N MET A 106 -18.74 -3.00 10.75
CA MET A 106 -17.55 -3.21 9.94
C MET A 106 -17.35 -2.08 8.92
N GLN A 107 -18.40 -1.62 8.23
CA GLN A 107 -18.26 -0.50 7.29
C GLN A 107 -17.83 0.79 8.01
N ALA A 108 -18.40 1.07 9.18
CA ALA A 108 -18.01 2.20 10.03
C ALA A 108 -16.54 2.10 10.47
N GLY A 109 -16.10 0.94 10.96
CA GLY A 109 -14.71 0.72 11.35
C GLY A 109 -13.73 0.86 10.18
N LEU A 110 -14.11 0.41 8.98
CA LEU A 110 -13.32 0.65 7.77
C LEU A 110 -13.23 2.14 7.42
N ILE A 111 -14.32 2.91 7.55
CA ILE A 111 -14.28 4.37 7.32
C ILE A 111 -13.30 5.04 8.30
N ARG A 112 -13.33 4.66 9.59
CA ARG A 112 -12.42 5.18 10.62
C ARG A 112 -10.94 4.97 10.26
N LEU A 113 -10.58 3.85 9.63
CA LEU A 113 -9.20 3.64 9.15
C LEU A 113 -8.76 4.73 8.15
N TYR A 114 -9.66 5.25 7.32
CA TYR A 114 -9.33 6.29 6.35
C TYR A 114 -9.41 7.71 6.94
N THR A 115 -10.30 7.94 7.91
CA THR A 115 -10.58 9.29 8.43
C THR A 115 -9.82 9.63 9.71
N GLU A 116 -9.37 8.62 10.46
CA GLU A 116 -8.77 8.76 11.80
C GLU A 116 -7.41 8.04 11.85
N PRO A 117 -6.35 8.58 11.20
CA PRO A 117 -5.04 7.90 11.07
C PRO A 117 -4.30 7.68 12.39
N GLY A 118 -4.77 8.29 13.49
CA GLY A 118 -4.22 8.11 14.84
C GLY A 118 -4.82 6.93 15.62
N ASP A 119 -5.95 6.37 15.16
CA ASP A 119 -6.78 5.46 15.95
C ASP A 119 -6.30 4.00 15.86
N MET A 120 -5.31 3.67 16.70
CA MET A 120 -4.76 2.32 16.80
C MET A 120 -5.75 1.31 17.39
N ASP A 121 -6.70 1.75 18.20
CA ASP A 121 -7.68 0.87 18.83
C ASP A 121 -8.67 0.36 17.77
N ASN A 122 -9.17 1.25 16.90
CA ASN A 122 -9.98 0.83 15.76
C ASN A 122 -9.19 -0.08 14.81
N TYR A 123 -7.90 0.21 14.58
CA TYR A 123 -7.04 -0.69 13.81
C TYR A 123 -6.99 -2.11 14.39
N GLN A 124 -6.73 -2.25 15.70
CA GLN A 124 -6.65 -3.57 16.33
C GLN A 124 -8.00 -4.30 16.27
N ASN A 125 -9.09 -3.60 16.58
CA ASN A 125 -10.44 -4.16 16.50
C ASN A 125 -10.77 -4.67 15.08
N MET A 126 -10.45 -3.87 14.06
CA MET A 126 -10.67 -4.25 12.66
C MET A 126 -9.76 -5.40 12.22
N ARG A 127 -8.51 -5.42 12.67
CA ARG A 127 -7.56 -6.50 12.40
C ARG A 127 -8.07 -7.82 12.96
N GLU A 128 -8.47 -7.84 14.22
CA GLU A 128 -9.03 -9.03 14.88
C GLU A 128 -10.31 -9.50 14.20
N PHE A 129 -11.25 -8.58 13.91
CA PHE A 129 -12.49 -8.91 13.23
C PHE A 129 -12.25 -9.49 11.83
N ILE A 130 -11.41 -8.84 11.01
CA ILE A 130 -11.14 -9.24 9.63
C ILE A 130 -10.42 -10.60 9.61
N PHE A 131 -9.35 -10.76 10.39
CA PHE A 131 -8.58 -12.00 10.35
C PHE A 131 -9.25 -13.16 11.10
N GLY A 132 -10.02 -12.88 12.15
CA GLY A 132 -10.87 -13.89 12.80
C GLY A 132 -11.99 -14.43 11.90
N ASN A 133 -12.35 -13.70 10.85
CA ASN A 133 -13.40 -14.08 9.89
C ASN A 133 -12.88 -14.28 8.46
N ILE A 134 -11.55 -14.35 8.24
CA ILE A 134 -10.98 -14.21 6.89
C ILE A 134 -11.47 -15.27 5.89
N GLU A 135 -11.72 -16.48 6.37
CA GLU A 135 -12.22 -17.58 5.54
C GLU A 135 -13.66 -17.38 5.08
N LYS A 136 -14.45 -16.58 5.81
CA LYS A 136 -15.85 -16.28 5.47
C LYS A 136 -15.96 -15.30 4.30
N PHE A 137 -14.91 -14.53 4.04
CA PHE A 137 -14.83 -13.59 2.94
C PHE A 137 -14.45 -14.27 1.62
N SER A 138 -14.97 -13.73 0.52
CA SER A 138 -14.52 -14.06 -0.83
C SER A 138 -13.05 -13.66 -1.03
N ASN A 139 -12.40 -14.25 -2.03
CA ASN A 139 -10.99 -14.00 -2.29
C ASN A 139 -10.67 -12.52 -2.56
N ALA A 140 -11.52 -11.83 -3.34
CA ALA A 140 -11.38 -10.40 -3.58
C ALA A 140 -11.57 -9.55 -2.29
N GLU A 141 -12.47 -9.96 -1.39
CA GLU A 141 -12.67 -9.27 -0.11
C GLU A 141 -11.48 -9.44 0.82
N ARG A 142 -10.88 -10.65 0.86
CA ARG A 142 -9.65 -10.90 1.62
C ARG A 142 -8.58 -9.91 1.20
N TRP A 143 -8.39 -9.72 -0.11
CA TRP A 143 -7.44 -8.74 -0.64
C TRP A 143 -7.80 -7.30 -0.23
N LEU A 144 -9.04 -6.86 -0.42
CA LEU A 144 -9.43 -5.48 -0.09
C LEU A 144 -9.30 -5.19 1.41
N LEU A 145 -9.87 -6.03 2.26
CA LEU A 145 -9.95 -5.81 3.70
C LEU A 145 -8.55 -5.78 4.33
N SER A 146 -7.71 -6.74 3.95
CA SER A 146 -6.31 -6.74 4.40
C SER A 146 -5.52 -5.56 3.82
N SER A 147 -5.83 -5.09 2.61
CA SER A 147 -5.19 -3.91 2.03
C SER A 147 -5.55 -2.62 2.77
N ALA A 148 -6.77 -2.51 3.32
CA ALA A 148 -7.14 -1.38 4.17
C ALA A 148 -6.28 -1.31 5.44
N LEU A 149 -6.09 -2.45 6.12
CA LEU A 149 -5.20 -2.56 7.28
C LEU A 149 -3.74 -2.24 6.92
N PHE A 150 -3.26 -2.80 5.79
CA PHE A 150 -1.92 -2.53 5.30
C PHE A 150 -1.68 -1.03 5.03
N THR A 151 -2.61 -0.35 4.36
CA THR A 151 -2.49 1.07 4.05
C THR A 151 -2.46 1.92 5.32
N PHE A 152 -3.30 1.60 6.31
CA PHE A 152 -3.30 2.29 7.61
C PHE A 152 -1.94 2.22 8.29
N ILE A 153 -1.38 1.02 8.43
CA ILE A 153 -0.07 0.84 9.09
C ILE A 153 1.07 1.41 8.25
N LEU A 154 1.04 1.27 6.93
CA LEU A 154 2.05 1.83 6.04
C LEU A 154 2.15 3.35 6.21
N ASN A 155 1.01 4.05 6.22
CA ASN A 155 1.00 5.51 6.39
C ASN A 155 1.59 5.94 7.74
N LYS A 156 1.34 5.16 8.80
CA LYS A 156 1.92 5.41 10.13
C LYS A 156 3.42 5.06 10.18
N TYR A 157 3.85 4.03 9.46
CA TYR A 157 5.26 3.67 9.33
C TYR A 157 6.04 4.77 8.60
N ILE A 158 5.49 5.32 7.51
CA ILE A 158 6.15 6.39 6.74
C ILE A 158 6.43 7.62 7.62
N SER A 159 5.51 7.98 8.53
CA SER A 159 5.69 9.15 9.40
C SER A 159 6.59 8.91 10.61
N SER A 160 6.64 7.69 11.14
CA SER A 160 7.36 7.37 12.39
C SER A 160 8.67 6.60 12.19
N SER A 161 8.84 5.92 11.06
CA SER A 161 9.92 4.95 10.81
C SER A 161 10.09 3.90 11.92
N SER A 162 8.99 3.49 12.56
CA SER A 162 9.01 2.52 13.67
C SER A 162 9.25 1.09 13.18
N SER A 163 10.24 0.40 13.74
CA SER A 163 10.53 -1.01 13.45
C SER A 163 9.38 -1.94 13.83
N ALA A 164 8.65 -1.64 14.92
CA ALA A 164 7.46 -2.39 15.32
C ALA A 164 6.35 -2.33 14.26
N LEU A 165 6.17 -1.17 13.62
CA LEU A 165 5.21 -1.04 12.51
C LEU A 165 5.70 -1.77 11.26
N LEU A 166 7.01 -1.81 11.00
CA LEU A 166 7.56 -2.57 9.88
C LEU A 166 7.32 -4.08 10.04
N ALA A 167 7.47 -4.61 11.26
CA ALA A 167 7.12 -5.99 11.59
C ALA A 167 5.63 -6.25 11.39
N GLU A 168 4.76 -5.34 11.81
CA GLU A 168 3.31 -5.46 11.57
C GLU A 168 2.99 -5.48 10.07
N ILE A 169 3.64 -4.64 9.26
CA ILE A 169 3.50 -4.65 7.79
C ILE A 169 3.88 -6.02 7.22
N ALA A 170 4.97 -6.61 7.72
CA ALA A 170 5.42 -7.94 7.30
C ALA A 170 4.39 -9.02 7.63
N GLU A 171 3.85 -9.03 8.84
CA GLU A 171 2.81 -9.98 9.26
C GLU A 171 1.52 -9.82 8.44
N LEU A 172 1.11 -8.58 8.14
CA LEU A 172 -0.01 -8.33 7.23
C LEU A 172 0.25 -8.91 5.84
N ARG A 173 1.46 -8.75 5.29
CA ARG A 173 1.84 -9.32 3.99
C ARG A 173 1.89 -10.86 4.02
N LYS A 174 2.46 -11.47 5.05
CA LYS A 174 2.46 -12.93 5.23
C LYS A 174 1.02 -13.46 5.26
N THR A 175 0.15 -12.81 6.02
CA THR A 175 -1.27 -13.16 6.11
C THR A 175 -1.99 -13.01 4.77
N GLN A 176 -1.74 -11.92 4.04
CA GLN A 176 -2.29 -11.74 2.69
C GLN A 176 -1.89 -12.88 1.74
N LEU A 177 -0.60 -13.18 1.66
CA LEU A 177 -0.07 -14.24 0.79
C LEU A 177 -0.51 -15.66 1.21
N LYS A 178 -0.92 -15.83 2.47
CA LYS A 178 -1.50 -17.09 2.96
C LYS A 178 -2.94 -17.29 2.47
N TYR A 179 -3.77 -16.26 2.50
CA TYR A 179 -5.23 -16.40 2.29
C TYR A 179 -5.75 -15.90 0.93
N VAL A 180 -4.97 -15.07 0.23
CA VAL A 180 -5.32 -14.52 -1.08
C VAL A 180 -4.72 -15.38 -2.19
N GLU A 181 -5.57 -15.79 -3.13
CA GLU A 181 -5.16 -16.50 -4.34
C GLU A 181 -5.24 -15.57 -5.55
N PHE A 182 -4.12 -15.18 -6.15
CA PHE A 182 -4.17 -14.36 -7.37
C PHE A 182 -4.66 -15.18 -8.57
N ASP A 183 -5.20 -14.51 -9.59
CA ASP A 183 -5.86 -15.13 -10.76
C ASP A 183 -7.10 -16.00 -10.43
N LYS A 184 -7.67 -15.87 -9.24
CA LYS A 184 -8.86 -16.62 -8.79
C LYS A 184 -9.87 -15.74 -8.08
N GLY A 185 -11.13 -16.20 -8.05
CA GLY A 185 -12.17 -15.64 -7.18
C GLY A 185 -12.44 -14.13 -7.36
N GLY A 186 -12.38 -13.66 -8.60
CA GLY A 186 -12.60 -12.25 -8.96
C GLY A 186 -11.36 -11.35 -8.80
N LEU A 187 -10.20 -11.92 -8.45
CA LEU A 187 -8.93 -11.21 -8.41
C LEU A 187 -8.13 -11.51 -9.68
N GLY A 188 -7.56 -10.48 -10.29
CA GLY A 188 -6.63 -10.64 -11.42
C GLY A 188 -5.25 -11.13 -10.99
N PRO A 189 -4.27 -11.11 -11.90
CA PRO A 189 -2.89 -11.46 -11.60
C PRO A 189 -2.33 -10.54 -10.52
N MET A 190 -1.35 -11.04 -9.78
CA MET A 190 -0.62 -10.22 -8.82
C MET A 190 0.02 -9.03 -9.54
N GLN A 191 -0.18 -7.83 -8.99
CA GLN A 191 0.41 -6.63 -9.56
C GLN A 191 1.94 -6.64 -9.33
N SER A 192 2.72 -6.34 -10.38
CA SER A 192 4.19 -6.31 -10.29
C SER A 192 4.71 -5.35 -9.22
N GLY A 193 4.07 -4.19 -9.05
CA GLY A 193 4.43 -3.24 -7.99
C GLY A 193 4.24 -3.82 -6.58
N VAL A 194 3.13 -4.53 -6.34
CA VAL A 194 2.89 -5.23 -5.07
C VAL A 194 3.95 -6.28 -4.83
N PHE A 195 4.27 -7.09 -5.84
CA PHE A 195 5.31 -8.12 -5.74
C PHE A 195 6.67 -7.52 -5.39
N ARG A 196 7.11 -6.49 -6.11
CA ARG A 196 8.39 -5.81 -5.83
C ARG A 196 8.46 -5.28 -4.40
N ASN A 197 7.38 -4.62 -3.94
CA ASN A 197 7.33 -4.04 -2.59
C ASN A 197 7.38 -5.13 -1.50
N ILE A 198 6.76 -6.29 -1.74
CA ILE A 198 6.81 -7.44 -0.83
C ILE A 198 8.23 -8.00 -0.74
N ILE A 199 8.90 -8.18 -1.88
CA ILE A 199 10.29 -8.66 -1.88
C ILE A 199 11.21 -7.66 -1.16
N GLU A 200 11.10 -6.36 -1.48
CA GLU A 200 11.91 -5.33 -0.83
C GLU A 200 11.69 -5.32 0.69
N LEU A 201 10.44 -5.44 1.15
CA LEU A 201 10.12 -5.51 2.58
C LEU A 201 10.86 -6.66 3.29
N PHE A 202 10.77 -7.88 2.76
CA PHE A 202 11.39 -9.04 3.41
C PHE A 202 12.91 -9.02 3.32
N VAL A 203 13.47 -8.50 2.22
CA VAL A 203 14.92 -8.29 2.09
C VAL A 203 15.42 -7.27 3.11
N VAL A 204 14.72 -6.15 3.28
CA VAL A 204 15.07 -5.11 4.28
C VAL A 204 14.98 -5.66 5.71
N LEU A 205 14.03 -6.54 5.99
CA LEU A 205 13.90 -7.20 7.30
C LEU A 205 14.92 -8.34 7.51
N GLY A 206 15.73 -8.67 6.51
CA GLY A 206 16.68 -9.78 6.56
C GLY A 206 16.03 -11.17 6.46
N ASP A 207 14.73 -11.26 6.17
CA ASP A 207 13.99 -12.52 5.98
C ASP A 207 14.17 -13.04 4.54
N ILE A 208 15.43 -13.37 4.21
CA ILE A 208 15.86 -13.72 2.85
C ILE A 208 15.24 -15.04 2.38
N ASP A 209 15.08 -16.01 3.29
CA ASP A 209 14.47 -17.30 2.97
C ASP A 209 13.00 -17.12 2.59
N TYR A 210 12.25 -16.33 3.35
CA TYR A 210 10.87 -16.02 2.99
C TYR A 210 10.77 -15.22 1.69
N ALA A 211 11.69 -14.28 1.44
CA ALA A 211 11.74 -13.58 0.16
C ALA A 211 11.95 -14.56 -1.02
N ALA A 212 12.82 -15.55 -0.88
CA ALA A 212 13.04 -16.58 -1.90
C ALA A 212 11.78 -17.46 -2.12
N GLU A 213 11.10 -17.86 -1.04
CA GLU A 213 9.82 -18.58 -1.13
C GLU A 213 8.76 -17.77 -1.89
N VAL A 214 8.67 -16.46 -1.62
CA VAL A 214 7.73 -15.57 -2.31
C VAL A 214 8.04 -15.52 -3.81
N ILE A 215 9.31 -15.46 -4.21
CA ILE A 215 9.71 -15.48 -5.63
C ILE A 215 9.18 -16.75 -6.30
N GLU A 216 9.48 -17.92 -5.75
CA GLU A 216 9.10 -19.19 -6.37
C GLU A 216 7.58 -19.38 -6.42
N LYS A 217 6.86 -18.98 -5.36
CA LYS A 217 5.41 -19.17 -5.28
C LYS A 217 4.60 -18.13 -6.08
N PHE A 218 5.05 -16.88 -6.14
CA PHE A 218 4.25 -15.77 -6.68
C PHE A 218 4.71 -15.21 -8.02
N VAL A 219 5.94 -15.47 -8.49
CA VAL A 219 6.31 -15.14 -9.87
C VAL A 219 5.35 -15.80 -10.89
N PRO A 220 4.93 -17.07 -10.75
CA PRO A 220 3.94 -17.67 -11.64
C PRO A 220 2.57 -16.97 -11.63
N GLN A 221 2.25 -16.23 -10.56
CA GLN A 221 0.98 -15.51 -10.38
C GLN A 221 1.04 -14.06 -10.90
N LEU A 222 2.17 -13.63 -11.45
CA LEU A 222 2.28 -12.38 -12.19
C LEU A 222 1.81 -12.56 -13.63
N GLU A 223 1.44 -11.44 -14.25
CA GLU A 223 1.26 -11.35 -15.70
C GLU A 223 2.51 -11.88 -16.43
N ALA A 224 2.30 -12.75 -17.42
CA ALA A 224 3.39 -13.46 -18.11
C ALA A 224 4.50 -12.54 -18.63
N SER A 225 4.10 -11.39 -19.20
CA SER A 225 4.99 -10.34 -19.72
C SER A 225 5.94 -9.75 -18.66
N LYS A 226 5.61 -9.85 -17.37
CA LYS A 226 6.34 -9.22 -16.26
C LYS A 226 7.18 -10.20 -15.44
N ARG A 227 7.00 -11.51 -15.63
CA ARG A 227 7.61 -12.57 -14.79
C ARG A 227 9.13 -12.51 -14.78
N THR A 228 9.75 -12.49 -15.96
CA THR A 228 11.21 -12.49 -16.11
C THR A 228 11.84 -11.27 -15.46
N ALA A 229 11.29 -10.08 -15.75
CA ALA A 229 11.77 -8.82 -15.20
C ALA A 229 11.62 -8.77 -13.67
N CYS A 230 10.46 -9.18 -13.14
CA CYS A 230 10.22 -9.22 -11.69
C CYS A 230 11.10 -10.25 -10.98
N LYS A 231 11.30 -11.45 -11.56
CA LYS A 231 12.18 -12.48 -10.99
C LYS A 231 13.62 -11.99 -10.94
N ALA A 232 14.12 -11.41 -12.04
CA ALA A 232 15.48 -10.87 -12.10
C ALA A 232 15.69 -9.74 -11.08
N TYR A 233 14.74 -8.80 -10.98
CA TYR A 233 14.78 -7.74 -9.96
C TYR A 233 14.77 -8.30 -8.53
N ALA A 234 13.91 -9.27 -8.24
CA ALA A 234 13.80 -9.86 -6.91
C ALA A 234 15.06 -10.62 -6.51
N LEU A 235 15.64 -11.40 -7.43
CA LEU A 235 16.92 -12.06 -7.21
C LEU A 235 18.05 -11.03 -7.02
N ALA A 236 18.02 -9.92 -7.74
CA ALA A 236 19.01 -8.86 -7.58
C ALA A 236 18.95 -8.25 -6.17
N LEU A 237 17.77 -8.09 -5.57
CA LEU A 237 17.64 -7.63 -4.18
C LEU A 237 18.22 -8.63 -3.18
N ILE A 238 18.03 -9.93 -3.40
CA ILE A 238 18.61 -10.99 -2.55
C ILE A 238 20.14 -11.02 -2.69
N GLU A 239 20.68 -10.88 -3.90
CA GLU A 239 22.13 -10.85 -4.12
C GLU A 239 22.75 -9.56 -3.57
N GLU A 240 22.03 -8.44 -3.62
CA GLU A 240 22.45 -7.18 -3.00
C GLU A 240 22.60 -7.33 -1.49
N SER A 241 21.63 -7.94 -0.80
CA SER A 241 21.70 -8.15 0.66
C SER A 241 22.81 -9.11 1.08
N ARG A 242 23.24 -10.00 0.17
CA ARG A 242 24.41 -10.89 0.34
C ARG A 242 25.74 -10.20 0.02
N GLY A 243 25.71 -8.98 -0.52
CA GLY A 243 26.90 -8.25 -0.94
C GLY A 243 27.44 -8.63 -2.32
N ASN A 244 26.73 -9.49 -3.08
CA ASN A 244 27.15 -9.99 -4.39
C ASN A 244 26.82 -8.98 -5.51
N ASN A 245 27.40 -7.78 -5.44
CA ASN A 245 27.01 -6.63 -6.25
C ASN A 245 27.30 -6.77 -7.76
N GLU A 246 28.31 -7.53 -8.15
CA GLU A 246 28.54 -7.87 -9.56
C GLU A 246 27.39 -8.70 -10.11
N LYS A 247 26.87 -9.63 -9.31
CA LYS A 247 25.72 -10.47 -9.68
C LYS A 247 24.45 -9.64 -9.80
N VAL A 248 24.28 -8.65 -8.92
CA VAL A 248 23.19 -7.66 -9.00
C VAL A 248 23.19 -7.00 -10.38
N LEU A 249 24.33 -6.43 -10.80
CA LEU A 249 24.46 -5.78 -12.11
C LEU A 249 24.19 -6.75 -13.28
N GLN A 250 24.66 -7.99 -13.19
CA GLN A 250 24.37 -9.03 -14.21
C GLN A 250 22.87 -9.33 -14.32
N LEU A 251 22.18 -9.48 -13.19
CA LEU A 251 20.76 -9.81 -13.14
C LEU A 251 19.90 -8.69 -13.72
N ILE A 252 20.25 -7.43 -13.47
CA ILE A 252 19.43 -6.27 -13.89
C ILE A 252 19.79 -5.71 -15.28
N LYS A 253 20.92 -6.12 -15.87
CA LYS A 253 21.43 -5.57 -17.14
C LYS A 253 20.42 -5.56 -18.28
N ASN A 254 19.61 -6.62 -18.40
CA ASN A 254 18.66 -6.80 -19.49
C ASN A 254 17.20 -6.81 -19.01
N VAL A 255 16.93 -6.23 -17.83
CA VAL A 255 15.58 -6.18 -17.29
C VAL A 255 14.83 -5.02 -17.93
N ASP A 256 13.82 -5.35 -18.73
CA ASP A 256 12.91 -4.38 -19.31
C ASP A 256 11.59 -4.33 -18.53
N PHE A 257 11.27 -3.15 -18.03
CA PHE A 257 9.99 -2.87 -17.40
C PHE A 257 9.29 -1.76 -18.16
N ASN A 258 8.03 -1.97 -18.52
CA ASN A 258 7.24 -0.91 -19.15
C ASN A 258 6.82 0.19 -18.16
N ASP A 259 6.70 -0.12 -16.86
CA ASP A 259 6.27 0.85 -15.87
C ASP A 259 7.43 1.75 -15.37
N PRO A 260 7.29 3.09 -15.40
CA PRO A 260 8.38 4.00 -15.01
C PRO A 260 8.87 3.82 -13.57
N GLN A 261 7.99 3.44 -12.66
CA GLN A 261 8.35 3.20 -11.26
C GLN A 261 9.32 2.01 -11.12
N ALA A 262 9.14 0.94 -11.89
CA ALA A 262 10.08 -0.17 -11.93
C ALA A 262 11.43 0.23 -12.50
N LYS A 263 11.43 1.00 -13.61
CA LYS A 263 12.66 1.47 -14.23
C LYS A 263 13.47 2.27 -13.21
N TYR A 264 12.80 3.12 -12.43
CA TYR A 264 13.42 3.81 -11.30
C TYR A 264 13.98 2.83 -10.25
N SER A 265 13.19 1.85 -9.78
CA SER A 265 13.63 0.86 -8.79
C SER A 265 14.88 0.09 -9.25
N VAL A 266 14.93 -0.36 -10.51
CA VAL A 266 16.09 -1.05 -11.08
C VAL A 266 17.32 -0.13 -11.12
N LYS A 267 17.15 1.12 -11.56
CA LYS A 267 18.25 2.11 -11.59
C LYS A 267 18.78 2.39 -10.18
N MET A 268 17.91 2.45 -9.18
CA MET A 268 18.31 2.62 -7.78
C MET A 268 19.14 1.43 -7.27
N VAL A 269 18.70 0.20 -7.55
CA VAL A 269 19.46 -1.01 -7.19
C VAL A 269 20.82 -1.03 -7.89
N ALA A 270 20.88 -0.66 -9.18
CA ALA A 270 22.14 -0.54 -9.91
C ALA A 270 23.09 0.48 -9.28
N LEU A 271 22.58 1.65 -8.89
CA LEU A 271 23.38 2.69 -8.24
C LEU A 271 23.95 2.24 -6.89
N VAL A 272 23.16 1.52 -6.09
CA VAL A 272 23.63 0.92 -4.84
C VAL A 272 24.75 -0.08 -5.11
N ALA A 273 24.60 -0.93 -6.13
CA ALA A 273 25.65 -1.88 -6.53
C ALA A 273 26.92 -1.17 -7.01
N TYR A 274 26.82 -0.15 -7.87
CA TYR A 274 27.97 0.65 -8.30
C TYR A 274 28.69 1.30 -7.11
N TYR A 275 27.93 1.81 -6.15
CA TYR A 275 28.50 2.42 -4.95
C TYR A 275 29.28 1.40 -4.11
N ALA A 276 28.70 0.21 -3.92
CA ALA A 276 29.32 -0.89 -3.19
C ALA A 276 30.61 -1.37 -3.86
N LEU A 277 30.62 -1.49 -5.19
CA LEU A 277 31.79 -1.91 -5.99
C LEU A 277 32.87 -0.82 -6.11
N GLY A 278 32.56 0.43 -5.76
CA GLY A 278 33.49 1.55 -5.94
C GLY A 278 33.60 2.00 -7.40
N TYR A 279 32.62 1.68 -8.25
CA TYR A 279 32.53 2.14 -9.64
C TYR A 279 32.01 3.58 -9.66
N ILE A 280 32.88 4.52 -9.28
CA ILE A 280 32.48 5.91 -9.02
C ILE A 280 32.06 6.62 -10.30
N GLU A 281 32.80 6.46 -11.40
CA GLU A 281 32.50 7.14 -12.67
C GLU A 281 31.18 6.65 -13.26
N GLU A 282 30.97 5.34 -13.29
CA GLU A 282 29.74 4.70 -13.74
C GLU A 282 28.54 5.07 -12.84
N GLY A 283 28.77 5.14 -11.54
CA GLY A 283 27.78 5.56 -10.55
C GLY A 283 27.33 7.01 -10.78
N LEU A 284 28.27 7.95 -10.93
CA LEU A 284 27.97 9.36 -11.19
C LEU A 284 27.27 9.56 -12.55
N SER A 285 27.74 8.87 -13.60
CA SER A 285 27.09 8.89 -14.92
C SER A 285 25.65 8.35 -14.84
N SER A 286 25.44 7.27 -14.08
CA SER A 286 24.12 6.68 -13.86
C SER A 286 23.19 7.58 -13.04
N CYS A 287 23.73 8.33 -12.07
CA CYS A 287 22.96 9.33 -11.32
C CYS A 287 22.42 10.43 -12.24
N ASP A 288 23.25 10.95 -13.13
CA ASP A 288 22.84 11.99 -14.08
C ASP A 288 21.76 11.48 -15.05
N ALA A 289 21.99 10.31 -15.65
CA ALA A 289 21.01 9.65 -16.52
C ALA A 289 19.68 9.38 -15.78
N MET A 290 19.72 9.02 -14.49
CA MET A 290 18.52 8.82 -13.68
C MET A 290 17.76 10.13 -13.45
N LYS A 291 18.45 11.24 -13.21
CA LYS A 291 17.80 12.55 -13.05
C LYS A 291 17.12 13.01 -14.33
N HIS A 292 17.76 12.83 -15.49
CA HIS A 292 17.14 13.09 -16.79
C HIS A 292 15.88 12.24 -16.99
N PHE A 293 15.99 10.92 -16.76
CA PHE A 293 14.84 10.02 -16.81
C PHE A 293 13.67 10.47 -15.93
N ILE A 294 13.92 10.88 -14.68
CA ILE A 294 12.87 11.34 -13.76
C ILE A 294 12.20 12.62 -14.28
N LYS A 295 12.98 13.59 -14.78
CA LYS A 295 12.46 14.85 -15.32
C LYS A 295 11.57 14.62 -16.54
N ASP A 296 11.98 13.72 -17.43
CA ASP A 296 11.32 13.51 -18.72
C ASP A 296 10.11 12.55 -18.66
N THR A 297 10.03 11.72 -17.61
CA THR A 297 8.89 10.81 -17.39
C THR A 297 7.61 11.59 -17.11
N LYS A 298 6.58 11.44 -17.94
CA LYS A 298 5.32 12.21 -17.84
C LYS A 298 4.37 11.64 -16.79
N GLU A 299 4.51 10.36 -16.49
CA GLU A 299 3.69 9.59 -15.56
C GLU A 299 3.94 9.96 -14.10
N PHE A 300 5.09 10.57 -13.79
CA PHE A 300 5.38 11.05 -12.45
C PHE A 300 4.74 12.42 -12.21
N SER A 301 3.93 12.51 -11.14
CA SER A 301 3.43 13.79 -10.63
C SER A 301 4.58 14.69 -10.17
N ALA A 302 4.37 16.01 -10.14
CA ALA A 302 5.42 16.94 -9.70
C ALA A 302 5.96 16.64 -8.28
N PRO A 303 5.12 16.33 -7.26
CA PRO A 303 5.61 15.91 -5.95
C PRO A 303 6.46 14.64 -6.01
N MET A 304 6.04 13.65 -6.81
CA MET A 304 6.80 12.40 -7.00
C MET A 304 8.16 12.68 -7.65
N LYS A 305 8.21 13.50 -8.71
CA LYS A 305 9.48 13.87 -9.36
C LYS A 305 10.45 14.51 -8.38
N GLN A 306 9.97 15.45 -7.57
CA GLN A 306 10.78 16.11 -6.56
C GLN A 306 11.39 15.09 -5.59
N HIS A 307 10.55 14.21 -5.03
CA HIS A 307 11.00 13.17 -4.10
C HIS A 307 12.04 12.21 -4.73
N LEU A 308 11.82 11.78 -5.98
CA LEU A 308 12.75 10.88 -6.68
C LEU A 308 14.09 11.58 -7.02
N LEU A 309 14.05 12.87 -7.39
CA LEU A 309 15.24 13.68 -7.67
C LEU A 309 16.07 13.95 -6.41
N GLU A 310 15.43 14.18 -5.28
CA GLU A 310 16.09 14.30 -3.97
C GLU A 310 16.86 13.01 -3.68
N ARG A 311 16.20 11.85 -3.76
CA ARG A 311 16.85 10.54 -3.58
C ARG A 311 18.04 10.32 -4.52
N ALA A 312 17.90 10.67 -5.80
CA ALA A 312 18.98 10.57 -6.78
C ALA A 312 20.18 11.45 -6.39
N SER A 313 19.90 12.66 -5.89
CA SER A 313 20.92 13.64 -5.50
C SER A 313 21.65 13.22 -4.22
N VAL A 314 20.98 12.53 -3.29
CA VAL A 314 21.63 11.96 -2.10
C VAL A 314 22.63 10.88 -2.49
N ILE A 315 22.26 9.96 -3.39
CA ILE A 315 23.20 8.93 -3.87
C ILE A 315 24.39 9.57 -4.59
N GLU A 316 24.14 10.54 -5.47
CA GLU A 316 25.21 11.25 -6.16
C GLU A 316 26.17 11.92 -5.16
N LYS A 317 25.64 12.50 -4.08
CA LYS A 317 26.45 13.10 -3.02
C LYS A 317 27.31 12.05 -2.29
N LEU A 318 26.78 10.85 -2.03
CA LEU A 318 27.57 9.74 -1.49
C LEU A 318 28.75 9.40 -2.39
N PHE A 319 28.54 9.28 -3.72
CA PHE A 319 29.62 9.05 -4.68
C PHE A 319 30.67 10.18 -4.65
N LYS A 320 30.22 11.45 -4.64
CA LYS A 320 31.13 12.62 -4.60
C LYS A 320 31.99 12.65 -3.34
N ILE A 321 31.40 12.32 -2.19
CA ILE A 321 32.14 12.23 -0.92
C ILE A 321 33.16 11.09 -1.00
N LYS A 322 32.75 9.90 -1.43
CA LYS A 322 33.64 8.74 -1.56
C LYS A 322 34.80 8.99 -2.54
N ALA A 323 34.57 9.76 -3.60
CA ALA A 323 35.58 10.13 -4.59
C ALA A 323 36.61 11.16 -4.08
N ASN A 324 36.21 12.03 -3.15
CA ASN A 324 37.03 13.15 -2.68
C ASN A 324 36.84 13.35 -1.16
N PRO A 325 37.17 12.34 -0.32
CA PRO A 325 36.88 12.39 1.11
C PRO A 325 37.60 13.55 1.81
N GLU A 326 38.72 14.02 1.28
CA GLU A 326 39.50 15.14 1.81
C GLU A 326 38.79 16.51 1.74
N LYS A 327 37.71 16.61 0.96
CA LYS A 327 36.89 17.83 0.83
C LYS A 327 35.80 17.94 1.89
N TYR A 328 35.67 16.94 2.74
CA TYR A 328 34.60 16.82 3.73
C TYR A 328 35.21 16.57 5.11
N SER A 329 34.49 17.01 6.13
CA SER A 329 34.74 16.75 7.54
C SER A 329 33.71 15.77 8.10
N ALA A 330 33.97 15.18 9.27
CA ALA A 330 32.99 14.35 9.97
C ALA A 330 31.66 15.09 10.23
N ALA A 331 31.73 16.38 10.56
CA ALA A 331 30.55 17.24 10.76
C ALA A 331 29.70 17.40 9.49
N ASP A 332 30.33 17.54 8.32
CA ASP A 332 29.61 17.61 7.03
C ASP A 332 28.82 16.31 6.77
N ILE A 333 29.38 15.16 7.16
CA ILE A 333 28.71 13.86 7.01
C ILE A 333 27.54 13.74 7.99
N GLU A 334 27.68 14.25 9.22
CA GLU A 334 26.59 14.26 10.20
C GLU A 334 25.42 15.15 9.75
N GLU A 335 25.69 16.35 9.24
CA GLU A 335 24.67 17.24 8.69
C GLU A 335 23.96 16.59 7.49
N PHE A 336 24.74 16.00 6.58
CA PHE A 336 24.21 15.27 5.43
C PHE A 336 23.34 14.09 5.85
N GLU A 337 23.76 13.31 6.85
CA GLU A 337 23.02 12.18 7.39
C GLU A 337 21.68 12.62 8.02
N GLN A 338 21.70 13.64 8.88
CA GLN A 338 20.51 14.16 9.55
C GLN A 338 19.47 14.68 8.55
N SER A 339 19.93 15.40 7.53
CA SER A 339 19.05 16.04 6.54
C SER A 339 18.46 15.06 5.54
N ASN A 340 19.13 13.93 5.28
CA ASN A 340 18.78 13.06 4.15
C ASN A 340 18.25 11.67 4.54
N LYS A 341 18.34 11.26 5.80
CA LYS A 341 17.85 9.94 6.26
C LYS A 341 16.39 9.65 5.93
N ILE A 342 15.54 10.68 5.83
CA ILE A 342 14.11 10.55 5.49
C ILE A 342 13.89 10.06 4.06
N HIS A 343 14.78 10.41 3.13
CA HIS A 343 14.69 9.98 1.73
C HIS A 343 15.01 8.48 1.54
N PHE A 344 15.53 7.83 2.59
CA PHE A 344 15.88 6.41 2.63
C PHE A 344 15.09 5.66 3.69
N ALA A 345 13.87 6.07 4.04
CA ALA A 345 13.08 5.41 5.10
C ALA A 345 13.07 3.86 5.01
N ALA A 346 12.86 3.31 3.82
CA ALA A 346 12.87 1.86 3.57
C ALA A 346 14.27 1.21 3.59
N ARG A 347 15.35 1.98 3.44
CA ARG A 347 16.74 1.52 3.40
C ARG A 347 17.62 2.32 4.38
N ARG A 348 17.04 2.69 5.52
CA ARG A 348 17.64 3.64 6.45
C ARG A 348 18.94 3.08 7.02
N GLU A 349 18.93 1.82 7.41
CA GLU A 349 20.11 1.15 7.98
C GLU A 349 21.27 1.09 6.99
N TRP A 350 21.00 0.77 5.72
CA TRP A 350 22.01 0.84 4.66
C TRP A 350 22.60 2.24 4.53
N PHE A 351 21.77 3.28 4.48
CA PHE A 351 22.23 4.66 4.36
C PHE A 351 23.11 5.07 5.56
N LEU A 352 22.67 4.76 6.79
CA LEU A 352 23.42 5.03 8.00
C LEU A 352 24.75 4.26 8.06
N ALA A 353 24.77 3.00 7.62
CA ALA A 353 26.00 2.23 7.51
C ALA A 353 26.98 2.89 6.54
N LYS A 354 26.49 3.39 5.39
CA LYS A 354 27.34 4.05 4.39
C LYS A 354 27.84 5.41 4.85
N THR A 355 27.05 6.22 5.55
CA THR A 355 27.54 7.46 6.15
C THR A 355 28.56 7.18 7.26
N ALA A 356 28.38 6.13 8.05
CA ALA A 356 29.35 5.70 9.06
C ALA A 356 30.68 5.23 8.45
N GLU A 357 30.66 4.53 7.31
CA GLU A 357 31.86 4.20 6.53
C GLU A 357 32.56 5.49 6.07
N LEU A 358 31.82 6.47 5.55
CA LEU A 358 32.38 7.75 5.08
C LEU A 358 33.01 8.57 6.22
N LYS A 359 32.42 8.59 7.42
CA LYS A 359 32.99 9.28 8.60
C LYS A 359 34.40 8.80 8.97
N LYS A 360 34.76 7.56 8.60
CA LYS A 360 36.11 7.01 8.82
C LYS A 360 37.12 7.42 7.74
N LEU A 361 36.66 7.95 6.61
CA LEU A 361 37.47 8.31 5.45
C LEU A 361 37.75 9.81 5.36
N VAL A 362 36.86 10.64 5.92
CA VAL A 362 36.95 12.11 5.91
C VAL A 362 37.94 12.65 6.95
N ARG A 363 38.34 13.93 6.79
CA ARG A 363 39.35 14.58 7.63
C ARG A 363 38.83 15.07 8.98
#